data_AF-A0A9D5ZT10-F1
#
_entry.id   AF-A0A9D5ZT10-F1
#
_cell.length_a   1.000
_cell.length_b   1.000
_cell.length_c   1.000
_cell.angle_alpha   90.00
_cell.angle_beta   90.00
_cell.angle_gamma   90.00
#
_symmetry.space_group_name_H-M   'P 1'
#
loop_
_entity.id
_entity.type
_entity.pdbx_description
1 polymer ?
#
loop_
_entity_poly.entity_id
_entity_poly.type
_entity_poly.pdbx_seq_one_letter_code
_entity_poly.pdbx_strand_id
1 'polypeptide(L)' 'MNEVKLDTILQKISNFSLEDQYMIVQTITKRIHEARRNQIAERANEALANYHTGNVTIGTADNLIIILNND' A
#
# COMPACT_ATOMS: atom_id res chain seq x y z
N MET A 1 -13.74 3.89 -19.75
CA MET A 1 -12.36 3.35 -19.61
C MET A 1 -12.42 1.89 -19.99
N ASN A 2 -11.65 1.46 -21.00
CA ASN A 2 -11.56 0.02 -21.30
C ASN A 2 -10.82 -0.65 -20.15
N GLU A 3 -11.53 -1.48 -19.39
CA GLU A 3 -10.94 -2.34 -18.38
C GLU A 3 -10.08 -3.38 -19.10
N VAL A 4 -8.78 -3.15 -19.12
CA VAL A 4 -7.83 -4.12 -19.65
C VAL A 4 -7.76 -5.26 -18.64
N LYS A 5 -8.30 -6.42 -19.01
CA LYS A 5 -8.29 -7.62 -18.16
C LYS A 5 -6.86 -8.06 -17.88
N LEU A 6 -6.59 -8.48 -16.65
CA LEU A 6 -5.29 -8.98 -16.20
C LEU A 6 -4.72 -10.04 -17.15
N ASP A 7 -5.55 -10.99 -17.59
CA ASP A 7 -5.16 -12.06 -18.50
C ASP A 7 -4.60 -11.53 -19.82
N THR A 8 -5.18 -10.45 -20.37
CA THR A 8 -4.70 -9.83 -21.61
C THR A 8 -3.33 -9.17 -21.41
N ILE A 9 -3.05 -8.64 -20.22
CA ILE A 9 -1.75 -8.06 -19.88
C ILE A 9 -0.71 -9.17 -19.76
N LEU A 10 -1.04 -10.26 -19.07
CA LEU A 10 -0.16 -11.41 -18.89
C LEU A 10 0.20 -12.04 -20.24
N GLN A 11 -0.76 -12.20 -21.15
CA GLN A 11 -0.54 -12.68 -22.52
C GLN A 11 0.35 -11.74 -23.34
N LYS A 12 0.32 -10.43 -23.10
CA LYS A 12 1.23 -9.49 -23.77
C LYS A 12 2.64 -9.60 -23.21
N ILE A 13 2.78 -9.73 -21.89
CA ILE A 13 4.07 -9.89 -21.22
C ILE A 13 4.75 -11.19 -21.67
N SER A 14 4.00 -12.28 -21.86
CA SER A 14 4.56 -13.56 -22.33
C SER A 14 5.18 -13.49 -23.72
N ASN A 15 4.80 -12.50 -24.55
CA ASN A 15 5.38 -12.30 -25.88
C ASN A 15 6.69 -11.49 -25.86
N PHE A 16 7.08 -10.92 -24.71
CA PHE A 16 8.35 -10.22 -24.57
C PHE A 16 9.52 -11.18 -24.32
N SER A 17 10.73 -10.68 -24.53
CA SER A 17 11.94 -11.43 -24.19
C SER A 17 12.01 -11.71 -22.69
N LEU A 18 12.76 -12.74 -22.29
CA LEU A 18 12.96 -13.04 -20.86
C LEU A 18 13.57 -11.86 -20.08
N GLU A 19 14.44 -11.09 -20.73
CA GLU A 19 15.08 -9.91 -20.14
C GLU A 19 14.05 -8.79 -19.89
N ASP A 20 13.20 -8.50 -20.86
CA ASP A 20 12.11 -7.52 -20.71
C ASP A 20 11.09 -7.95 -19.65
N GLN A 21 10.73 -9.24 -19.63
CA GLN A 21 9.85 -9.80 -18.60
C GLN A 21 10.46 -9.61 -17.20
N TYR A 22 11.76 -9.86 -17.06
CA TYR A 22 12.47 -9.64 -15.80
C TYR A 22 12.50 -8.16 -15.40
N MET A 23 12.73 -7.26 -16.35
CA MET A 23 12.71 -5.82 -16.11
C MET A 23 11.32 -5.32 -15.66
N ILE A 24 10.25 -5.89 -16.22
CA ILE A 24 8.87 -5.61 -15.81
C ILE A 24 8.64 -6.02 -14.35
N VAL A 25 9.07 -7.23 -13.97
CA VAL A 25 8.95 -7.72 -12.59
C VAL A 25 9.68 -6.81 -11.61
N GLN A 26 10.92 -6.41 -11.91
CA GLN A 26 11.68 -5.48 -11.07
C GLN A 26 10.98 -4.13 -10.93
N THR A 27 10.46 -3.60 -12.03
CA THR A 27 9.76 -2.31 -12.05
C THR A 27 8.50 -2.35 -11.21
N ILE A 28 7.67 -3.39 -11.36
CA ILE A 28 6.43 -3.55 -10.58
C ILE A 28 6.76 -3.70 -9.10
N THR A 29 7.76 -4.53 -8.77
CA THR A 29 8.19 -4.75 -7.38
C THR A 29 8.62 -3.44 -6.72
N LYS A 30 9.43 -2.63 -7.42
CA LYS A 30 9.85 -1.32 -6.93
C LYS A 30 8.66 -0.40 -6.67
N ARG A 31 7.70 -0.34 -7.59
CA ARG A 31 6.48 0.47 -7.45
C ARG A 31 5.62 0.04 -6.25
N ILE A 32 5.48 -1.26 -6.01
CA ILE A 32 4.76 -1.77 -4.84
C ILE A 32 5.43 -1.31 -3.54
N HIS A 33 6.76 -1.40 -3.47
CA HIS A 33 7.50 -0.93 -2.30
C HIS A 33 7.37 0.60 -2.10
N GLU A 34 7.42 1.39 -3.18
CA GLU A 34 7.21 2.83 -3.12
C GLU A 34 5.80 3.18 -2.64
N ALA A 35 4.78 2.54 -3.21
CA ALA A 35 3.39 2.73 -2.80
C ALA A 35 3.21 2.39 -1.31
N ARG A 36 3.82 1.30 -0.83
CA ARG A 36 3.75 0.92 0.59
C ARG A 36 4.43 1.95 1.50
N ARG A 37 5.59 2.48 1.11
CA ARG A 37 6.25 3.56 1.85
C ARG A 37 5.40 4.82 1.91
N ASN A 38 4.76 5.19 0.80
CA ASN A 38 3.88 6.35 0.75
C ASN A 38 2.67 6.19 1.68
N GLN A 39 2.04 5.01 1.70
CA GLN A 39 0.95 4.72 2.64
C GLN A 39 1.38 4.84 4.11
N ILE A 40 2.59 4.38 4.44
CA ILE A 40 3.13 4.50 5.80
C ILE A 40 3.37 5.97 6.15
N ALA A 41 3.96 6.73 5.22
CA ALA A 41 4.22 8.16 5.42
C ALA A 41 2.92 8.96 5.58
N GLU A 42 1.89 8.66 4.78
CA GLU A 42 0.56 9.26 4.88
C GLU A 42 -0.08 8.99 6.24
N ARG A 43 -0.08 7.71 6.69
CA ARG A 43 -0.59 7.35 8.02
C ARG A 43 0.19 8.00 9.15
N ALA A 44 1.51 8.13 9.02
CA ALA A 44 2.33 8.81 10.01
C ALA A 44 1.99 10.29 10.10
N ASN A 45 1.78 10.96 8.96
CA ASN A 45 1.35 12.36 8.92
C ASN A 45 -0.05 12.54 9.51
N GLU A 46 -0.98 11.63 9.22
CA GLU A 46 -2.32 11.63 9.81
C GLU A 46 -2.26 11.45 11.34
N ALA A 47 -1.46 10.51 11.83
CA ALA A 47 -1.26 10.30 13.26
C ALA A 47 -0.64 11.53 13.94
N LEU A 48 0.33 12.18 13.30
CA LEU A 48 0.94 13.41 13.78
C LEU A 48 -0.06 14.57 13.83
N ALA A 49 -0.89 14.72 12.80
CA ALA A 49 -1.95 15.71 12.76
C ALA A 49 -2.98 15.46 13.89
N ASN A 50 -3.41 14.22 14.08
CA ASN A 50 -4.33 13.82 15.16
C ASN A 50 -3.74 14.12 16.54
N TYR A 51 -2.44 13.88 16.73
CA TYR A 51 -1.73 14.25 17.96
C TYR A 51 -1.78 15.76 18.21
N HIS A 52 -1.46 16.57 17.20
CA HIS A 52 -1.45 18.03 17.33
C HIS A 52 -2.84 18.65 17.54
N THR A 53 -3.89 18.05 16.98
CA THR A 53 -5.27 18.52 17.16
C THR A 53 -5.93 17.99 18.43
N GLY A 54 -5.24 17.14 19.20
CA GLY A 54 -5.80 16.51 20.39
C GLY A 54 -6.82 15.41 20.09
N ASN A 55 -6.95 14.98 18.83
CA ASN A 55 -7.76 13.85 18.40
C ASN A 55 -7.04 12.52 18.70
N VAL A 56 -6.69 12.32 19.97
CA VAL A 56 -5.96 11.14 20.46
C VAL A 56 -6.71 10.49 21.62
N THR A 57 -6.63 9.17 21.68
CA THR A 57 -7.15 8.40 22.82
C THR A 57 -6.00 8.10 23.76
N ILE A 58 -6.18 8.40 25.05
CA ILE A 58 -5.21 8.09 26.11
C ILE A 58 -5.72 6.84 26.85
N GLY A 59 -4.87 5.81 26.95
CA GLY A 59 -5.23 4.57 27.62
C GLY A 59 -4.06 3.59 27.63
N THR A 60 -4.27 2.41 28.23
CA THR A 60 -3.30 1.31 28.14
C THR A 60 -3.38 0.66 26.76
N ALA A 61 -2.34 -0.10 26.39
CA ALA A 61 -2.36 -0.89 25.16
C ALA A 61 -3.58 -1.82 25.08
N ASP A 62 -3.98 -2.42 26.21
CA ASP A 62 -5.16 -3.28 26.30
C ASP A 62 -6.45 -2.53 25.98
N ASN A 63 -6.61 -1.30 26.51
CA ASN A 63 -7.77 -0.46 26.22
C ASN A 63 -7.87 -0.11 24.73
N LEU A 64 -6.74 0.17 24.07
CA LEU A 64 -6.69 0.50 22.65
C LEU A 64 -7.02 -0.71 21.77
N ILE A 65 -6.53 -1.90 22.12
CA ILE A 65 -6.83 -3.15 21.41
C ILE A 65 -8.32 -3.50 21.51
N ILE A 66 -8.93 -3.29 22.68
CA ILE A 66 -10.37 -3.51 22.88
C ILE A 66 -11.18 -2.55 22.01
N ILE A 67 -10.82 -1.27 21.95
CA ILE A 67 -11.52 -0.29 21.11
C ILE A 67 -11.43 -0.67 19.62
N LEU A 68 -10.23 -1.01 19.12
CA LEU A 68 -10.00 -1.36 17.72
C LEU A 68 -10.73 -2.62 17.22
N ASN A 69 -11.04 -3.56 18.12
CA ASN A 69 -11.72 -4.81 17.77
C ASN A 69 -13.24 -4.75 17.92
N ASN A 70 -13.78 -3.67 18.49
CA ASN A 70 -15.22 -3.50 18.75
C ASN A 70 -15.87 -2.41 17.87
N ASP A 71 -15.13 -1.81 16.94
CA ASP A 71 -15.63 -1.01 15.79
C ASP A 71 -15.86 -1.93 14.57
#